data_AF-A0A2T5JQI6-F1
#
_entry.id   AF-A0A2T5JQI6-F1
#
_cell.length_a   1.000
_cell.length_b   1.000
_cell.length_c   1.000
_cell.angle_alpha   90.00
_cell.angle_beta   90.00
_cell.angle_gamma   90.00
#
_symmetry.space_group_name_H-M   'P 1'
#
loop_
_entity.id
_entity.type
_entity.pdbx_description
1 polymer ?
#
loop_
_entity_poly.entity_id
_entity_poly.type
_entity_poly.pdbx_seq_one_letter_code
_entity_poly.pdbx_strand_id
1 'polypeptide(L)'
;MSSLIFYIDQDQVFVATNTLAVKPDGTPTMFRSKAIYLPHLRTIIAETGVGMFSGDWRMQVNNRMVLAGIENLDFHTPFALRQRWTEYQSGFDQSSGVTTTIYHFGFSEDTGVMREQTRGLKQDKEASLAICNELFGHRSWGRTGWQVSVSVPKV
;
A
#
# COMPACT_ATOMS: atom_id res chain seq x y z
N MET A 1 12.67 -6.74 -2.45
CA MET A 1 12.74 -6.62 -0.97
C MET A 1 12.56 -5.16 -0.56
N SER A 2 11.79 -4.92 0.50
CA SER A 2 11.58 -3.59 1.07
C SER A 2 11.50 -3.67 2.59
N SER A 3 12.07 -2.67 3.28
CA SER A 3 11.88 -2.45 4.71
C SER A 3 11.12 -1.14 4.90
N LEU A 4 10.10 -1.17 5.74
CA LEU A 4 9.34 0.00 6.17
C LEU A 4 9.34 0.00 7.70
N ILE A 5 9.83 1.08 8.30
CA ILE A 5 9.79 1.33 9.73
C ILE A 5 9.04 2.63 9.92
N PHE A 6 8.05 2.65 10.80
CA PHE A 6 7.32 3.87 11.09
C PHE A 6 6.95 4.00 12.57
N TYR A 7 6.78 5.24 12.99
CA TYR A 7 6.20 5.63 14.27
C TYR A 7 5.15 6.70 13.99
N ILE A 8 3.99 6.58 14.65
CA ILE A 8 2.86 7.50 14.50
C ILE A 8 2.42 7.98 15.87
N ASP A 9 2.14 9.28 15.95
CA ASP A 9 1.44 9.93 17.06
C ASP A 9 0.40 10.90 16.48
N GLN A 10 -0.43 11.53 17.30
CA GLN A 10 -1.53 12.38 16.86
C GLN A 10 -1.10 13.54 15.96
N ASP A 11 0.10 14.07 16.17
CA ASP A 11 0.60 15.27 15.50
C ASP A 11 1.67 15.00 14.44
N GLN A 12 2.20 13.77 14.34
CA GLN A 12 3.33 13.48 13.47
C GLN A 12 3.46 12.00 13.10
N VAL A 13 4.22 11.76 12.04
CA VAL A 13 4.63 10.43 11.61
C VAL A 13 6.11 10.46 11.20
N PHE A 14 6.85 9.45 11.64
CA PHE A 14 8.19 9.16 11.13
C PHE A 14 8.09 7.93 10.24
N VAL A 15 8.59 8.03 9.00
CA VAL A 15 8.61 6.93 8.04
C VAL A 15 10.03 6.78 7.50
N ALA A 16 10.62 5.61 7.72
CA ALA A 16 11.94 5.24 7.22
C ALA A 16 11.83 4.04 6.28
N THR A 17 12.46 4.14 5.11
CA THR A 17 12.51 3.05 4.13
C THR A 17 13.92 2.84 3.61
N ASN A 18 14.25 1.62 3.21
CA ASN A 18 15.45 1.40 2.41
C ASN A 18 15.21 1.84 0.96
N THR A 19 16.30 2.10 0.22
CA THR A 19 16.21 2.53 -1.17
C THR A 19 16.45 1.42 -2.19
N LEU A 20 17.03 0.28 -1.78
CA LEU A 20 17.42 -0.78 -2.71
C LEU A 20 16.22 -1.49 -3.34
N ALA A 21 16.16 -1.53 -4.67
CA ALA A 21 15.30 -2.39 -5.46
C ALA A 21 16.11 -3.57 -6.03
N VAL A 22 15.50 -4.75 -6.04
CA VAL A 22 16.11 -6.01 -6.49
C VAL A 22 15.19 -6.69 -7.50
N LYS A 23 15.78 -7.50 -8.38
CA LYS A 23 15.06 -8.45 -9.23
C LYS A 23 14.46 -9.61 -8.38
N PRO A 24 13.56 -10.43 -8.95
CA PRO A 24 13.00 -11.59 -8.25
C PRO A 24 14.05 -12.60 -7.75
N ASP A 25 15.19 -12.71 -8.43
CA ASP A 25 16.34 -13.53 -8.04
C ASP A 25 17.19 -12.93 -6.91
N GLY A 26 16.83 -11.73 -6.41
CA GLY A 26 17.56 -11.02 -5.36
C GLY A 26 18.69 -10.12 -5.87
N THR A 27 18.99 -10.13 -7.18
CA THR A 27 20.04 -9.30 -7.76
C THR A 27 19.72 -7.80 -7.60
N PRO A 28 20.63 -6.98 -7.05
CA PRO A 28 20.48 -5.53 -7.00
C PRO A 28 20.24 -4.91 -8.38
N THR A 29 19.24 -4.03 -8.48
CA THR A 29 18.91 -3.37 -9.75
C THR A 29 19.21 -1.88 -9.70
N MET A 30 18.64 -1.18 -8.72
CA MET A 30 18.70 0.28 -8.63
C MET A 30 18.30 0.78 -7.24
N PHE A 31 18.52 2.06 -7.01
CA PHE A 31 17.95 2.78 -5.87
C PHE A 31 16.64 3.48 -6.25
N ARG A 32 15.68 3.47 -5.33
CA ARG A 32 14.34 4.04 -5.51
C ARG A 32 13.77 4.52 -4.18
N SER A 33 13.07 5.64 -4.21
CA SER A 33 12.25 6.09 -3.07
C SER A 33 11.03 5.20 -2.87
N LYS A 34 10.91 4.61 -1.68
CA LYS A 34 9.78 3.75 -1.28
C LYS A 34 8.80 4.43 -0.33
N ALA A 35 9.01 5.73 -0.10
CA ALA A 35 8.04 6.64 0.46
C ALA A 35 8.13 7.96 -0.31
N ILE A 36 6.99 8.60 -0.54
CA ILE A 36 6.91 9.97 -1.05
C ILE A 36 5.96 10.78 -0.19
N TYR A 37 6.25 12.06 -0.03
CA TYR A 37 5.33 13.02 0.60
C TYR A 37 4.59 13.79 -0.49
N LEU A 38 3.27 13.90 -0.34
CA LEU A 38 2.37 14.69 -1.17
C LEU A 38 1.92 15.93 -0.37
N PRO A 39 2.59 17.09 -0.55
CA PRO A 39 2.36 18.25 0.32
C PRO A 39 0.92 18.77 0.31
N HIS A 40 0.29 18.78 -0.87
CA HIS A 40 -1.07 19.25 -1.07
C HIS A 40 -2.12 18.36 -0.36
N LEU A 41 -1.80 17.09 -0.06
CA LEU A 41 -2.64 16.18 0.73
C LEU A 41 -2.15 16.02 2.17
N ARG A 42 -1.01 16.64 2.53
CA ARG A 42 -0.29 16.39 3.78
C ARG A 42 -0.15 14.90 4.10
N THR A 43 0.11 14.09 3.07
CA THR A 43 0.08 12.62 3.14
C THR A 43 1.38 12.02 2.60
N ILE A 44 1.95 11.05 3.31
CA ILE A 44 3.04 10.19 2.86
C ILE A 44 2.45 8.89 2.30
N ILE A 45 2.91 8.47 1.13
CA ILE A 45 2.60 7.16 0.55
C ILE A 45 3.85 6.31 0.55
N ALA A 46 3.85 5.22 1.32
CA ALA A 46 4.94 4.25 1.39
C ALA A 46 4.53 2.88 0.83
N GLU A 47 5.51 2.06 0.47
CA GLU A 47 5.25 0.78 -0.19
C GLU A 47 6.25 -0.33 0.18
N THR A 48 5.77 -1.57 0.14
CA THR A 48 6.60 -2.78 0.14
C THR A 48 6.16 -3.73 -0.97
N GLY A 49 7.08 -4.53 -1.50
CA GLY A 49 6.78 -5.47 -2.58
C GLY A 49 7.04 -4.91 -3.98
N VAL A 50 6.09 -5.07 -4.90
CA VAL A 50 6.24 -4.69 -6.32
C VAL A 50 6.35 -3.18 -6.49
N GLY A 51 7.54 -2.72 -6.86
CA GLY A 51 7.84 -1.29 -7.01
C GLY A 51 7.06 -0.61 -8.15
N MET A 52 7.03 -1.20 -9.34
CA MET A 52 6.41 -0.52 -10.51
C MET A 52 4.95 -0.15 -10.25
N PHE A 53 4.15 -1.10 -9.78
CA PHE A 53 2.75 -0.88 -9.41
C PHE A 53 2.57 0.31 -8.43
N SER A 54 3.42 0.37 -7.43
CA SER A 54 3.28 1.33 -6.33
C SER A 54 3.75 2.75 -6.72
N GLY A 55 4.68 2.86 -7.68
CA GLY A 55 4.99 4.13 -8.36
C GLY A 55 3.82 4.66 -9.18
N ASP A 56 3.15 3.77 -9.90
CA ASP A 56 1.99 4.12 -10.71
C ASP A 56 0.78 4.53 -9.85
N TRP A 57 0.59 3.88 -8.71
CA TRP A 57 -0.41 4.29 -7.72
C TRP A 57 -0.16 5.71 -7.19
N ARG A 58 1.09 6.03 -6.83
CA ARG A 58 1.45 7.39 -6.40
C ARG A 58 1.15 8.44 -7.46
N MET A 59 1.44 8.14 -8.72
CA MET A 59 1.10 9.00 -9.86
C MET A 59 -0.42 9.21 -10.01
N GLN A 60 -1.22 8.16 -9.76
CA GLN A 60 -2.68 8.28 -9.75
C GLN A 60 -3.14 9.26 -8.68
N VAL A 61 -2.68 9.07 -7.44
CA VAL A 61 -3.07 9.92 -6.30
C VAL A 61 -2.64 11.36 -6.51
N ASN A 62 -1.41 11.59 -6.98
CA ASN A 62 -0.85 12.94 -7.15
C ASN A 62 -1.48 13.74 -8.30
N ASN A 63 -1.81 13.10 -9.43
CA ASN A 63 -2.13 13.81 -10.68
C ASN A 63 -3.52 13.52 -11.24
N ARG A 64 -4.24 12.51 -10.73
CA ARG A 64 -5.43 11.95 -11.40
C ARG A 64 -6.60 11.73 -10.45
N MET A 65 -6.52 12.24 -9.23
CA MET A 65 -7.60 12.17 -8.25
C MET A 65 -7.83 13.57 -7.66
N VAL A 66 -9.10 13.91 -7.47
CA VAL A 66 -9.50 15.10 -6.71
C VAL A 66 -9.74 14.62 -5.28
N LEU A 67 -8.86 15.01 -4.37
CA LEU A 67 -8.82 14.49 -3.01
C LEU A 67 -8.82 15.63 -2.00
N ALA A 68 -9.67 15.53 -0.98
CA ALA A 68 -9.71 16.46 0.14
C ALA A 68 -8.63 16.17 1.21
N GLY A 69 -8.27 14.90 1.39
CA GLY A 69 -7.29 14.44 2.36
C GLY A 69 -7.19 12.92 2.43
N ILE A 70 -6.78 12.40 3.58
CA ILE A 70 -6.52 10.98 3.79
C ILE A 70 -7.81 10.14 3.90
N GLU A 71 -8.92 10.65 4.45
CA GLU A 71 -10.17 9.89 4.52
C GLU A 71 -10.82 9.77 3.14
N ASN A 72 -10.84 10.85 2.36
CA ASN A 72 -11.31 10.83 0.99
C ASN A 72 -10.41 9.94 0.10
N LEU A 73 -9.10 9.92 0.36
CA LEU A 73 -8.19 8.97 -0.27
C LEU A 73 -8.54 7.52 0.10
N ASP A 74 -8.82 7.22 1.37
CA ASP A 74 -9.22 5.88 1.80
C ASP A 74 -10.47 5.41 1.08
N PHE A 75 -11.47 6.29 0.96
CA PHE A 75 -12.74 5.96 0.33
C PHE A 75 -12.54 5.45 -1.12
N HIS A 76 -11.67 6.09 -1.89
CA HIS A 76 -11.40 5.70 -3.28
C HIS A 76 -10.40 4.56 -3.43
N THR A 77 -9.51 4.37 -2.45
CA THR A 77 -8.35 3.48 -2.53
C THR A 77 -8.72 2.02 -2.83
N PRO A 78 -9.69 1.37 -2.14
CA PRO A 78 -9.99 -0.04 -2.35
C PRO A 78 -10.39 -0.36 -3.80
N PHE A 79 -11.25 0.45 -4.41
CA PHE A 79 -11.69 0.22 -5.79
C PHE A 79 -10.55 0.51 -6.77
N ALA A 80 -9.89 1.67 -6.63
CA ALA A 80 -8.86 2.10 -7.55
C ALA A 80 -7.64 1.16 -7.53
N LEU A 81 -7.21 0.69 -6.36
CA LEU A 81 -6.13 -0.27 -6.23
C LEU A 81 -6.48 -1.63 -6.83
N ARG A 82 -7.71 -2.12 -6.62
CA ARG A 82 -8.14 -3.41 -7.21
C ARG A 82 -8.15 -3.35 -8.73
N GLN A 83 -8.80 -2.33 -9.29
CA GLN A 83 -8.86 -2.16 -10.75
C GLN A 83 -7.45 -2.13 -11.34
N ARG A 84 -6.58 -1.30 -10.76
CA ARG A 84 -5.21 -1.13 -11.22
C ARG A 84 -4.37 -2.39 -11.02
N TRP A 85 -4.61 -3.17 -9.97
CA TRP A 85 -3.93 -4.45 -9.74
C TRP A 85 -4.30 -5.47 -10.81
N THR A 86 -5.59 -5.57 -11.16
CA THR A 86 -6.06 -6.41 -12.27
C THR A 86 -5.42 -6.00 -13.60
N GLU A 87 -5.35 -4.70 -13.90
CA GLU A 87 -4.66 -4.18 -15.09
C GLU A 87 -3.17 -4.53 -15.07
N TYR A 88 -2.49 -4.35 -13.93
CA TYR A 88 -1.09 -4.71 -13.75
C TYR A 88 -0.87 -6.20 -14.03
N GLN A 89 -1.69 -7.09 -13.46
CA GLN A 89 -1.58 -8.53 -13.66
C GLN A 89 -1.83 -8.97 -15.11
N SER A 90 -2.63 -8.23 -15.88
CA SER A 90 -2.89 -8.56 -17.29
C SER A 90 -1.67 -8.35 -18.20
N GLY A 91 -0.73 -7.48 -17.80
CA GLY A 91 0.46 -7.15 -18.58
C GLY A 91 1.71 -7.97 -18.27
N PHE A 92 1.67 -8.84 -17.25
CA PHE A 92 2.81 -9.66 -16.82
C PHE A 92 2.42 -11.14 -16.74
N ASP A 93 3.37 -12.02 -17.04
CA ASP A 93 3.16 -13.46 -16.95
C ASP A 93 2.71 -13.86 -15.53
N GLN A 94 1.62 -14.61 -15.43
CA GLN A 94 0.90 -14.91 -14.18
C GLN A 94 1.66 -15.87 -13.26
N SER A 95 2.89 -16.22 -13.61
CA SER A 95 3.73 -17.19 -12.92
C SER A 95 4.26 -16.70 -11.57
N SER A 96 4.16 -15.39 -11.27
CA SER A 96 4.79 -14.80 -10.09
C SER A 96 3.83 -14.63 -8.90
N GLY A 97 4.14 -15.23 -7.75
CA GLY A 97 3.38 -15.04 -6.48
C GLY A 97 3.66 -13.68 -5.82
N VAL A 98 3.69 -12.61 -6.61
CA VAL A 98 4.11 -11.28 -6.16
C VAL A 98 3.02 -10.62 -5.32
N THR A 99 3.50 -9.81 -4.36
CA THR A 99 2.66 -9.01 -3.49
C THR A 99 3.15 -7.58 -3.49
N THR A 100 2.24 -6.66 -3.20
CA THR A 100 2.57 -5.28 -2.89
C THR A 100 1.69 -4.80 -1.76
N THR A 101 2.23 -4.00 -0.86
CA THR A 101 1.47 -3.35 0.20
C THR A 101 1.70 -1.85 0.11
N ILE A 102 0.62 -1.09 0.15
CA ILE A 102 0.61 0.37 0.14
C ILE A 102 0.21 0.86 1.51
N TYR A 103 0.94 1.85 2.00
CA TYR A 103 0.70 2.53 3.26
C TYR A 103 0.45 4.00 2.97
N HIS A 104 -0.61 4.56 3.52
CA HIS A 104 -0.91 5.98 3.50
C HIS A 104 -0.82 6.51 4.93
N PHE A 105 -0.05 7.56 5.14
CA PHE A 105 0.05 8.26 6.41
C PHE A 105 -0.29 9.72 6.18
N GLY A 106 -1.31 10.25 6.81
CA GLY A 106 -1.76 11.60 6.53
C GLY A 106 -2.61 12.17 7.64
N PHE A 107 -2.75 13.48 7.67
CA PHE A 107 -3.66 14.12 8.59
C PHE A 107 -5.09 13.95 8.11
N SER A 108 -5.96 13.61 9.04
CA SER A 108 -7.40 13.60 8.85
C SER A 108 -7.88 14.97 8.40
N GLU A 109 -8.61 15.06 7.30
CA GLU A 109 -9.23 16.32 6.88
C GLU A 109 -10.34 16.78 7.84
N ASP A 110 -10.99 15.83 8.54
CA ASP A 110 -12.08 16.13 9.47
C ASP A 110 -11.57 16.51 10.86
N THR A 111 -10.54 15.81 11.35
CA THR A 111 -10.09 15.91 12.75
C THR A 111 -8.72 16.56 12.93
N GLY A 112 -7.94 16.68 11.86
CA GLY A 112 -6.57 17.18 11.91
C GLY A 112 -5.57 16.24 12.59
N VAL A 113 -5.99 15.03 12.99
CA VAL A 113 -5.16 14.02 13.66
C VAL A 113 -4.50 13.11 12.63
N MET A 114 -3.26 12.70 12.86
CA MET A 114 -2.54 11.75 12.00
C MET A 114 -3.23 10.38 11.94
N ARG A 115 -3.33 9.82 10.73
CA ARG A 115 -3.94 8.53 10.43
C ARG A 115 -3.00 7.66 9.61
N GLU A 116 -3.12 6.36 9.78
CA GLU A 116 -2.45 5.32 8.99
C GLU A 116 -3.49 4.43 8.33
N GLN A 117 -3.29 4.12 7.05
CA GLN A 117 -4.12 3.22 6.27
C GLN A 117 -3.23 2.27 5.48
N THR A 118 -3.45 0.96 5.63
CA THR A 118 -2.68 -0.09 4.95
C THR A 118 -3.54 -0.94 4.04
N ARG A 119 -3.04 -1.25 2.83
CA ARG A 119 -3.69 -2.12 1.84
C ARG A 119 -2.69 -3.09 1.20
N GLY A 120 -2.91 -4.38 1.38
CA GLY A 120 -2.15 -5.46 0.74
C GLY A 120 -2.83 -6.00 -0.52
N LEU A 121 -2.04 -6.26 -1.55
CA LEU A 121 -2.46 -6.87 -2.81
C LEU A 121 -1.56 -8.06 -3.11
N LYS A 122 -2.15 -9.16 -3.59
CA LYS A 122 -1.47 -10.43 -3.89
C LYS A 122 -1.95 -10.97 -5.23
N GLN A 123 -1.03 -11.61 -5.95
CA GLN A 123 -1.37 -12.45 -7.09
C GLN A 123 -1.67 -13.88 -6.61
N ASP A 124 -2.88 -14.37 -6.87
CA ASP A 124 -3.27 -15.76 -6.64
C ASP A 124 -3.40 -16.52 -7.96
N LYS A 125 -2.84 -17.73 -8.00
CA LYS A 125 -2.89 -18.65 -9.16
C LYS A 125 -4.16 -19.51 -9.21
N GLU A 126 -4.91 -19.58 -8.12
CA GLU A 126 -6.23 -20.23 -8.07
C GLU A 126 -7.23 -19.28 -7.43
N ALA A 127 -8.39 -19.15 -8.07
CA ALA A 127 -9.38 -18.11 -7.83
C ALA A 127 -9.87 -17.99 -6.39
N SER A 128 -10.27 -16.76 -6.03
CA SER A 128 -11.36 -16.44 -5.09
C SER A 128 -11.56 -17.38 -3.91
N LEU A 129 -10.92 -17.07 -2.76
CA LEU A 129 -11.49 -17.05 -1.40
C LEU A 129 -10.37 -17.24 -0.37
N ALA A 130 -10.40 -16.36 0.63
CA ALA A 130 -9.77 -16.50 1.93
C ALA A 130 -8.23 -16.62 1.99
N ILE A 131 -7.56 -15.50 2.31
CA ILE A 131 -6.37 -15.56 3.17
C ILE A 131 -6.40 -14.37 4.14
N CYS A 132 -6.81 -14.63 5.37
CA CYS A 132 -6.54 -13.71 6.49
C CYS A 132 -6.06 -14.39 7.78
N ASN A 133 -5.82 -15.71 7.81
CA ASN A 133 -5.52 -16.41 9.07
C ASN A 133 -4.13 -17.05 9.21
N GLU A 134 -3.25 -17.09 8.21
CA GLU A 134 -2.05 -17.96 8.30
C GLU A 134 -0.68 -17.30 8.49
N LEU A 135 -0.52 -15.97 8.45
CA LEU A 135 0.85 -15.40 8.42
C LEU A 135 1.35 -14.67 9.66
N PHE A 136 0.53 -14.36 10.67
CA PHE A 136 1.03 -13.67 11.87
C PHE A 136 0.37 -14.17 13.15
N GLY A 137 0.97 -15.24 13.71
CA GLY A 137 0.71 -15.67 15.07
C GLY A 137 1.16 -14.61 16.09
N HIS A 138 0.24 -14.24 16.98
CA HIS A 138 0.44 -13.68 18.32
C HIS A 138 1.77 -12.93 18.56
N ARG A 139 1.86 -11.64 18.21
CA ARG A 139 2.61 -10.64 19.00
C ARG A 139 1.91 -9.28 18.98
N SER A 140 1.54 -8.83 20.16
CA SER A 140 0.92 -7.54 20.45
C SER A 140 1.89 -6.38 20.21
N TRP A 141 1.56 -5.50 19.27
CA TRP A 141 2.03 -4.12 19.22
C TRP A 141 0.87 -3.21 18.77
N GLY A 142 0.61 -2.17 19.56
CA GLY A 142 -0.17 -0.96 19.23
C GLY A 142 -1.55 -1.15 18.59
N ARG A 143 -2.62 -1.08 19.41
CA ARG A 143 -4.01 -0.98 18.95
C ARG A 143 -4.22 0.28 18.10
N THR A 144 -4.53 0.11 16.81
CA THR A 144 -5.68 0.67 16.04
C THR A 144 -5.41 0.52 14.53
N GLY A 145 -5.26 -0.71 14.04
CA GLY A 145 -5.25 -1.00 12.60
C GLY A 145 -6.56 -1.68 12.21
N TRP A 146 -7.41 -1.02 11.43
CA TRP A 146 -8.54 -1.68 10.78
C TRP A 146 -7.99 -2.61 9.68
N GLN A 147 -8.04 -3.91 9.95
CA GLN A 147 -7.68 -4.96 9.01
C GLN A 147 -8.88 -5.20 8.08
N VAL A 148 -8.81 -4.75 6.83
CA VAL A 148 -9.87 -4.99 5.84
C VAL A 148 -9.40 -6.00 4.81
N SER A 149 -9.86 -7.25 4.96
CA SER A 149 -9.81 -8.31 3.96
C SER A 149 -10.89 -8.02 2.91
N VAL A 150 -10.54 -8.01 1.63
CA VAL A 150 -11.54 -7.94 0.56
C VAL A 150 -11.79 -9.35 0.02
N SER A 151 -12.89 -9.97 0.43
CA SER A 151 -13.45 -11.15 -0.24
C SER A 151 -14.39 -10.70 -1.36
N VAL A 152 -14.18 -11.16 -2.58
CA VAL A 152 -15.09 -10.94 -3.70
C VAL A 152 -16.13 -12.07 -3.71
N PRO A 153 -17.46 -11.79 -3.66
CA PRO A 153 -18.46 -12.80 -3.96
C PRO A 153 -18.39 -13.15 -5.45
N LYS A 154 -18.40 -14.44 -5.79
CA LYS A 154 -18.65 -14.87 -7.17
C LYS A 154 -20.05 -14.42 -7.57
N VAL A 155 -20.17 -13.64 -8.64
CA VAL A 155 -21.43 -13.48 -9.38
C VAL A 155 -21.60 -14.70 -10.27
#